data_AF-A0A348UJK3-F1
#
_entry.id   AF-A0A348UJK3-F1
#
_cell.length_a   1.000
_cell.length_b   1.000
_cell.length_c   1.000
_cell.angle_alpha   90.00
_cell.angle_beta   90.00
_cell.angle_gamma   90.00
#
_symmetry.space_group_name_H-M   'P 1'
#
loop_
_entity.id
_entity.type
_entity.pdbx_description
1 polymer ?
#
loop_
_entity_poly.entity_id
_entity_poly.type
_entity_poly.pdbx_seq_one_letter_code
_entity_poly.pdbx_strand_id
1 'polypeptide(L)'
;APAIGAGLASGTPADAAPMAGAPGGSSATPSTATGVAVPADWQLAEIRYLLRMANHRLQLERDVRGAMLLLRAADNSLQRLDDPRFTPVRAHIAEELLALEALPGADAEGLFLALEAIKSDLGDLKARTPSFEPATRESQPAADGTLANLWAAVSELIRFRRLDTPAEALLLPEEALYLELNLRLMLERAQLAALRREQPIYDSSIAEARAWVARYLDPTDASVQRVSEGLAAVAPMELAAPLPDLSASLVTLDAALGAAP
;
A
#
# COMPACT_ATOMS: atom_id res chain seq x y z
N ALA A 1 34.00 -9.53 47.66
CA ALA A 1 35.35 -10.09 47.85
C ALA A 1 35.22 -11.61 48.04
N PRO A 2 36.22 -12.43 47.67
CA PRO A 2 37.41 -12.18 46.81
C PRO A 2 37.02 -12.28 45.30
N ALA A 3 37.84 -12.12 44.23
CA ALA A 3 39.29 -12.35 43.93
C ALA A 3 39.66 -13.86 43.76
N ILE A 4 40.71 -14.33 43.07
CA ILE A 4 41.99 -13.83 42.45
C ILE A 4 42.16 -14.60 41.09
N GLY A 5 42.94 -14.25 40.04
CA GLY A 5 43.99 -13.22 39.77
C GLY A 5 43.85 -12.63 38.34
N ALA A 6 44.86 -12.17 37.59
CA ALA A 6 46.34 -12.26 37.60
C ALA A 6 46.96 -13.62 37.19
N GLY A 7 47.97 -13.70 36.29
CA GLY A 7 48.61 -12.66 35.45
C GLY A 7 50.04 -13.04 34.97
N LEU A 8 50.65 -12.21 34.09
CA LEU A 8 52.06 -12.28 33.62
C LEU A 8 52.38 -13.49 32.68
N ALA A 9 53.48 -13.54 31.90
CA ALA A 9 54.63 -12.63 31.75
C ALA A 9 55.12 -12.52 30.28
N SER A 10 55.98 -11.54 29.99
CA SER A 10 56.69 -11.33 28.73
C SER A 10 57.94 -12.22 28.55
N GLY A 11 58.33 -12.52 27.30
CA GLY A 11 59.60 -13.19 26.97
C GLY A 11 60.14 -12.80 25.59
N THR A 12 61.43 -12.40 25.53
CA THR A 12 62.15 -11.81 24.39
C THR A 12 63.67 -12.00 24.62
N PRO A 13 64.59 -11.84 23.65
CA PRO A 13 64.71 -12.43 22.31
C PRO A 13 65.98 -13.31 22.12
N ALA A 14 66.06 -14.09 21.03
CA ALA A 14 67.27 -14.58 20.34
C ALA A 14 66.82 -15.27 19.01
N ASP A 15 67.60 -15.51 17.95
CA ASP A 15 69.02 -15.26 17.65
C ASP A 15 69.24 -15.16 16.10
N ALA A 16 70.50 -14.92 15.68
CA ALA A 16 71.13 -15.34 14.41
C ALA A 16 70.63 -14.79 13.04
N ALA A 17 71.45 -13.91 12.46
CA ALA A 17 71.73 -13.82 11.01
C ALA A 17 72.96 -14.73 10.68
N PRO A 18 73.65 -14.72 9.51
CA PRO A 18 73.50 -13.88 8.29
C PRO A 18 73.76 -14.59 6.92
N MET A 19 73.83 -13.78 5.84
CA MET A 19 74.45 -14.06 4.50
C MET A 19 73.71 -15.08 3.59
N ALA A 20 73.74 -14.99 2.24
CA ALA A 20 74.49 -14.17 1.28
C ALA A 20 73.67 -13.91 -0.01
N GLY A 21 74.12 -13.03 -0.92
CA GLY A 21 73.69 -13.05 -2.33
C GLY A 21 73.41 -11.69 -3.00
N ALA A 22 74.34 -11.24 -3.85
CA ALA A 22 74.19 -10.19 -4.87
C ALA A 22 75.10 -10.60 -6.07
N PRO A 23 75.08 -9.95 -7.26
CA PRO A 23 74.34 -8.74 -7.65
C PRO A 23 73.66 -8.80 -9.05
N GLY A 24 73.07 -7.67 -9.47
CA GLY A 24 73.16 -7.20 -10.86
C GLY A 24 72.05 -7.61 -11.85
N GLY A 25 71.31 -6.62 -12.36
CA GLY A 25 70.29 -6.83 -13.41
C GLY A 25 69.56 -5.55 -13.76
N SER A 26 70.22 -4.61 -14.46
CA SER A 26 69.58 -3.36 -14.90
C SER A 26 68.91 -3.54 -16.27
N SER A 27 67.59 -3.36 -16.32
CA SER A 27 66.85 -3.17 -17.57
C SER A 27 65.73 -2.16 -17.36
N ALA A 28 66.04 -0.88 -17.54
CA ALA A 28 65.03 0.16 -17.62
C ALA A 28 64.27 0.06 -18.96
N THR A 29 62.94 0.07 -18.90
CA THR A 29 62.06 0.31 -20.05
C THR A 29 61.09 1.46 -19.70
N PRO A 30 60.67 2.26 -20.69
CA PRO A 30 60.02 3.56 -20.43
C PRO A 30 58.53 3.45 -20.09
N SER A 31 57.99 4.52 -19.51
CA SER A 31 56.58 4.66 -19.16
C SER A 31 55.64 4.54 -20.36
N THR A 32 54.67 3.64 -20.28
CA THR A 32 53.36 3.79 -20.93
C THR A 32 52.32 4.19 -19.88
N ALA A 33 52.20 5.50 -19.63
CA ALA A 33 51.28 6.06 -18.66
C ALA A 33 49.82 6.07 -19.19
N THR A 34 49.24 4.90 -19.41
CA THR A 34 47.79 4.77 -19.60
C THR A 34 47.12 4.89 -18.23
N GLY A 35 46.84 6.13 -17.81
CA GLY A 35 46.07 6.42 -16.60
C GLY A 35 44.63 5.95 -16.76
N VAL A 36 44.32 4.75 -16.26
CA VAL A 36 43.00 4.12 -16.39
C VAL A 36 41.99 4.81 -15.46
N ALA A 37 41.30 5.83 -15.99
CA ALA A 37 40.30 6.66 -15.27
C ALA A 37 38.97 5.93 -14.94
N VAL A 38 38.84 4.66 -15.34
CA VAL A 38 37.68 3.79 -15.15
C VAL A 38 37.01 3.85 -13.76
N PRO A 39 37.72 4.03 -12.61
CA PRO A 39 37.08 4.17 -11.31
C PRO A 39 36.03 5.30 -11.21
N ALA A 40 36.18 6.40 -11.95
CA ALA A 40 35.20 7.47 -11.98
C ALA A 40 34.07 7.19 -12.98
N ASP A 41 34.41 6.65 -14.16
CA ASP A 41 33.46 6.40 -15.25
C ASP A 41 32.34 5.42 -14.84
N TRP A 42 32.68 4.35 -14.09
CA TRP A 42 31.65 3.41 -13.61
C TRP A 42 30.75 4.03 -12.53
N GLN A 43 31.29 4.90 -11.67
CA GLN A 43 30.51 5.58 -10.63
C GLN A 43 29.50 6.56 -11.26
N LEU A 44 29.93 7.31 -12.27
CA LEU A 44 29.07 8.23 -13.02
C LEU A 44 28.00 7.48 -13.84
N ALA A 45 28.34 6.31 -14.39
CA ALA A 45 27.36 5.44 -15.04
C ALA A 45 26.31 4.88 -14.06
N GLU A 46 26.71 4.51 -12.84
CA GLU A 46 25.81 4.04 -11.78
C GLU A 46 24.91 5.16 -11.26
N ILE A 47 25.45 6.36 -11.00
CA ILE A 47 24.64 7.54 -10.61
C ILE A 47 23.59 7.85 -11.69
N ARG A 48 23.98 7.85 -12.97
CA ARG A 48 23.05 8.01 -14.12
C ARG A 48 22.02 6.88 -14.21
N TYR A 49 22.34 5.66 -13.77
CA TYR A 49 21.37 4.55 -13.69
C TYR A 49 20.37 4.77 -12.56
N LEU A 50 20.84 5.12 -11.34
CA LEU A 50 20.00 5.39 -10.18
C LEU A 50 19.00 6.54 -10.44
N LEU A 51 19.44 7.66 -11.02
CA LEU A 51 18.56 8.79 -11.35
C LEU A 51 17.50 8.44 -12.41
N ARG A 52 17.86 7.66 -13.44
CA ARG A 52 16.87 7.14 -14.42
C ARG A 52 15.88 6.17 -13.80
N MET A 53 16.33 5.31 -12.89
CA MET A 53 15.45 4.36 -12.20
C MET A 53 14.51 5.08 -11.22
N ALA A 54 14.97 6.16 -10.55
CA ALA A 54 14.11 7.00 -9.70
C ALA A 54 12.97 7.64 -10.51
N ASN A 55 13.30 8.23 -11.66
CA ASN A 55 12.34 8.78 -12.62
C ASN A 55 11.35 7.71 -13.12
N HIS A 56 11.85 6.53 -13.50
CA HIS A 56 11.02 5.41 -13.96
C HIS A 56 10.01 4.98 -12.88
N ARG A 57 10.48 4.80 -11.64
CA ARG A 57 9.63 4.42 -10.51
C ARG A 57 8.56 5.45 -10.19
N LEU A 58 8.89 6.74 -10.22
CA LEU A 58 7.88 7.77 -9.98
C LEU A 58 6.84 7.81 -11.11
N GLN A 59 7.29 7.84 -12.37
CA GLN A 59 6.40 8.08 -13.51
C GLN A 59 5.55 6.85 -13.90
N LEU A 60 6.09 5.63 -13.79
CA LEU A 60 5.40 4.40 -14.18
C LEU A 60 4.84 3.61 -12.99
N GLU A 61 5.61 3.42 -11.92
CA GLU A 61 5.20 2.62 -10.75
C GLU A 61 4.46 3.46 -9.69
N ARG A 62 4.50 4.80 -9.79
CA ARG A 62 4.10 5.77 -8.74
C ARG A 62 4.78 5.54 -7.38
N ASP A 63 5.91 4.82 -7.37
CA ASP A 63 6.66 4.46 -6.17
C ASP A 63 7.54 5.62 -5.69
N VAL A 64 6.90 6.58 -5.03
CA VAL A 64 7.55 7.71 -4.34
C VAL A 64 8.65 7.22 -3.38
N ARG A 65 8.43 6.12 -2.66
CA ARG A 65 9.38 5.62 -1.65
C ARG A 65 10.64 5.05 -2.30
N GLY A 66 10.51 4.25 -3.35
CA GLY A 66 11.63 3.76 -4.15
C GLY A 66 12.36 4.87 -4.90
N ALA A 67 11.64 5.85 -5.46
CA ALA A 67 12.25 7.02 -6.07
C ALA A 67 13.12 7.80 -5.07
N MET A 68 12.62 8.08 -3.86
CA MET A 68 13.40 8.71 -2.78
C MET A 68 14.64 7.89 -2.37
N LEU A 69 14.51 6.55 -2.28
CA LEU A 69 15.65 5.68 -1.94
C LEU A 69 16.74 5.72 -3.03
N LEU A 70 16.35 5.74 -4.30
CA LEU A 70 17.27 5.81 -5.45
C LEU A 70 17.94 7.19 -5.57
N LEU A 71 17.18 8.28 -5.37
CA LEU A 71 17.73 9.64 -5.27
C LEU A 71 18.75 9.77 -4.13
N ARG A 72 18.42 9.27 -2.94
CA ARG A 72 19.36 9.24 -1.79
C ARG A 72 20.59 8.38 -2.08
N ALA A 73 20.46 7.27 -2.81
CA ALA A 73 21.60 6.45 -3.23
C ALA A 73 22.50 7.17 -4.27
N ALA A 74 21.90 7.96 -5.17
CA ALA A 74 22.62 8.80 -6.12
C ALA A 74 23.39 9.94 -5.42
N ASP A 75 22.77 10.68 -4.50
CA ASP A 75 23.45 11.75 -3.75
C ASP A 75 24.60 11.22 -2.88
N ASN A 76 24.38 10.12 -2.15
CA ASN A 76 25.44 9.46 -1.39
C ASN A 76 26.61 9.03 -2.29
N SER A 77 26.35 8.74 -3.57
CA SER A 77 27.38 8.32 -4.53
C SER A 77 28.13 9.51 -5.14
N LEU A 78 27.44 10.62 -5.40
CA LEU A 78 28.06 11.91 -5.73
C LEU A 78 28.92 12.44 -4.57
N GLN A 79 28.47 12.29 -3.33
CA GLN A 79 29.25 12.69 -2.15
C GLN A 79 30.53 11.86 -1.98
N ARG A 80 30.55 10.58 -2.38
CA ARG A 80 31.77 9.75 -2.38
C ARG A 80 32.74 10.06 -3.52
N LEU A 81 32.26 10.71 -4.60
CA LEU A 81 33.09 11.16 -5.71
C LEU A 81 33.83 12.47 -5.38
N ASP A 82 33.26 13.29 -4.47
CA ASP A 82 33.83 14.54 -3.93
C ASP A 82 34.33 15.55 -4.99
N ASP A 83 33.69 15.55 -6.16
CA ASP A 83 34.02 16.41 -7.30
C ASP A 83 33.06 17.62 -7.36
N PRO A 84 33.55 18.87 -7.15
CA PRO A 84 32.73 20.07 -7.15
C PRO A 84 31.93 20.30 -8.45
N ARG A 85 32.32 19.71 -9.59
CA ARG A 85 31.61 19.83 -10.87
C ARG A 85 30.17 19.33 -10.80
N PHE A 86 29.87 18.39 -9.89
CA PHE A 86 28.52 17.83 -9.73
C PHE A 86 27.72 18.44 -8.57
N THR A 87 28.21 19.52 -7.94
CA THR A 87 27.45 20.27 -6.93
C THR A 87 26.05 20.69 -7.41
N PRO A 88 25.85 21.13 -8.68
CA PRO A 88 24.50 21.44 -9.20
C PRO A 88 23.59 20.20 -9.29
N VAL A 89 24.13 19.01 -9.56
CA VAL A 89 23.36 17.76 -9.57
C VAL A 89 22.86 17.45 -8.16
N ARG A 90 23.72 17.60 -7.14
CA ARG A 90 23.34 17.41 -5.73
C ARG A 90 22.27 18.40 -5.26
N ALA A 91 22.33 19.64 -5.74
CA ALA A 91 21.30 20.65 -5.46
C ALA A 91 19.92 20.21 -5.98
N HIS A 92 19.84 19.79 -7.25
CA HIS A 92 18.57 19.29 -7.81
C HIS A 92 18.08 18.01 -7.11
N ILE A 93 18.97 17.07 -6.72
CA ILE A 93 18.53 15.89 -5.94
C ILE A 93 17.92 16.30 -4.59
N ALA A 94 18.43 17.36 -3.96
CA ALA A 94 17.85 17.89 -2.72
C ALA A 94 16.48 18.58 -2.94
N GLU A 95 16.33 19.32 -4.04
CA GLU A 95 15.05 19.92 -4.46
C GLU A 95 14.00 18.84 -4.79
N GLU A 96 14.41 17.81 -5.53
CA GLU A 96 13.61 16.65 -5.92
C GLU A 96 13.17 15.82 -4.70
N LEU A 97 14.07 15.56 -3.75
CA LEU A 97 13.73 14.91 -2.48
C LEU A 97 12.76 15.75 -1.66
N LEU A 98 12.97 17.07 -1.55
CA LEU A 98 12.06 17.96 -0.84
C LEU A 98 10.67 18.00 -1.50
N ALA A 99 10.59 17.96 -2.82
CA ALA A 99 9.32 17.90 -3.55
C ALA A 99 8.57 16.57 -3.30
N LEU A 100 9.28 15.44 -3.21
CA LEU A 100 8.69 14.14 -2.86
C LEU A 100 8.27 14.05 -1.38
N GLU A 101 9.02 14.70 -0.48
CA GLU A 101 8.68 14.77 0.96
C GLU A 101 7.54 15.76 1.24
N ALA A 102 7.35 16.77 0.39
CA ALA A 102 6.24 17.72 0.44
C ALA A 102 4.96 17.22 -0.26
N LEU A 103 5.00 16.09 -0.97
CA LEU A 103 3.79 15.46 -1.50
C LEU A 103 2.84 15.14 -0.33
N PRO A 104 1.53 15.48 -0.42
CA PRO A 104 0.55 15.02 0.54
C PRO A 104 0.40 13.51 0.40
N GLY A 105 1.20 12.79 1.17
CA GLY A 105 0.96 11.40 1.51
C GLY A 105 -0.28 11.32 2.39
N ALA A 106 -1.47 11.52 1.78
CA ALA A 106 -2.76 11.27 2.40
C ALA A 106 -2.67 9.95 3.16
N ASP A 107 -2.95 10.03 4.47
CA ASP A 107 -2.43 9.12 5.47
C ASP A 107 -2.86 7.68 5.18
N ALA A 108 -2.03 6.93 4.45
CA ALA A 108 -2.38 5.60 3.96
C ALA A 108 -2.44 4.57 5.10
N GLU A 109 -1.77 4.86 6.22
CA GLU A 109 -1.79 4.04 7.43
C GLU A 109 -3.03 4.37 8.27
N GLY A 110 -3.33 5.65 8.50
CA GLY A 110 -4.59 6.10 9.11
C GLY A 110 -5.84 5.72 8.29
N LEU A 111 -5.76 5.74 6.96
CA LEU A 111 -6.82 5.29 6.05
C LEU A 111 -6.97 3.76 6.07
N PHE A 112 -5.87 3.02 6.11
CA PHE A 112 -5.89 1.57 6.31
C PHE A 112 -6.56 1.22 7.66
N LEU A 113 -6.24 1.95 8.73
CA LEU A 113 -6.84 1.79 10.05
C LEU A 113 -8.33 2.21 10.09
N ALA A 114 -8.72 3.27 9.37
CA ALA A 114 -10.12 3.66 9.23
C ALA A 114 -10.94 2.58 8.50
N LEU A 115 -10.37 1.98 7.45
CA LEU A 115 -10.99 0.85 6.76
C LEU A 115 -11.04 -0.41 7.65
N GLU A 116 -10.04 -0.64 8.50
CA GLU A 116 -10.03 -1.74 9.48
C GLU A 116 -11.12 -1.57 10.55
N ALA A 117 -11.38 -0.33 10.99
CA ALA A 117 -12.49 -0.01 11.89
C ALA A 117 -13.85 -0.27 11.23
N ILE A 118 -14.06 0.21 9.99
CA ILE A 118 -15.28 -0.06 9.20
C ILE A 118 -15.45 -1.57 8.98
N LYS A 119 -14.37 -2.30 8.72
CA LYS A 119 -14.35 -3.77 8.53
C LYS A 119 -14.65 -4.53 9.83
N SER A 120 -14.33 -3.94 10.98
CA SER A 120 -14.65 -4.49 12.31
C SER A 120 -16.13 -4.34 12.64
N ASP A 121 -16.72 -3.18 12.34
CA ASP A 121 -18.16 -2.93 12.50
C ASP A 121 -19.05 -3.81 11.60
N LEU A 122 -18.49 -4.48 10.57
CA LEU A 122 -19.25 -5.43 9.74
C LEU A 122 -19.79 -6.63 10.53
N GLY A 123 -19.09 -7.07 11.59
CA GLY A 123 -19.48 -8.25 12.36
C GLY A 123 -20.77 -8.09 13.19
N ASP A 124 -21.18 -6.85 13.45
CA ASP A 124 -22.42 -6.50 14.17
C ASP A 124 -23.62 -6.28 13.23
N LEU A 125 -23.44 -6.40 11.91
CA LEU A 125 -24.46 -6.03 10.93
C LEU A 125 -25.62 -7.05 10.87
N LYS A 126 -26.84 -6.53 10.99
CA LYS A 126 -28.06 -7.29 10.75
C LYS A 126 -28.55 -7.08 9.32
N ALA A 127 -28.85 -8.20 8.66
CA ALA A 127 -29.59 -8.21 7.40
C ALA A 127 -30.96 -7.52 7.56
N ARG A 128 -31.41 -6.79 6.53
CA ARG A 128 -32.72 -6.12 6.57
C ARG A 128 -33.83 -7.16 6.77
N THR A 129 -34.55 -7.05 7.89
CA THR A 129 -35.66 -7.95 8.20
C THR A 129 -36.97 -7.34 7.69
N PRO A 130 -37.82 -8.07 6.94
CA PRO A 130 -39.09 -7.52 6.45
C PRO A 130 -40.07 -7.26 7.62
N SER A 131 -40.50 -6.02 7.77
CA SER A 131 -41.50 -5.61 8.76
C SER A 131 -42.90 -6.10 8.35
N PHE A 132 -43.29 -7.26 8.86
CA PHE A 132 -44.67 -7.74 8.77
C PHE A 132 -45.60 -6.92 9.68
N GLU A 133 -46.29 -5.94 9.11
CA GLU A 133 -47.52 -5.37 9.69
C GLU A 133 -48.59 -6.48 9.83
N PRO A 134 -49.00 -6.88 11.04
CA PRO A 134 -50.02 -7.90 11.21
C PRO A 134 -51.40 -7.29 10.97
N ALA A 135 -51.94 -7.47 9.75
CA ALA A 135 -53.27 -6.96 9.39
C ALA A 135 -54.35 -7.44 10.38
N THR A 136 -54.82 -6.53 11.22
CA THR A 136 -55.77 -6.77 12.30
C THR A 136 -57.11 -7.22 11.72
N ARG A 137 -57.45 -8.51 11.87
CA ARG A 137 -58.77 -9.04 11.52
C ARG A 137 -59.68 -9.03 12.73
N GLU A 138 -60.78 -8.27 12.65
CA GLU A 138 -61.91 -8.45 13.55
C GLU A 138 -62.62 -9.78 13.21
N SER A 139 -62.38 -10.79 14.04
CA SER A 139 -63.00 -12.11 13.92
C SER A 139 -64.47 -12.06 14.33
N GLN A 140 -65.39 -11.97 13.36
CA GLN A 140 -66.80 -12.24 13.62
C GLN A 140 -67.01 -13.75 13.89
N PRO A 141 -67.80 -14.13 14.90
CA PRO A 141 -68.01 -15.53 15.24
C PRO A 141 -68.95 -16.22 14.23
N ALA A 142 -68.43 -17.17 13.47
CA ALA A 142 -69.25 -18.03 12.61
C ALA A 142 -70.00 -19.07 13.46
N ALA A 143 -71.34 -19.05 13.39
CA ALA A 143 -72.20 -20.04 14.03
C ALA A 143 -72.37 -21.31 13.18
N ASP A 144 -72.80 -22.38 13.85
CA ASP A 144 -73.24 -23.68 13.32
C ASP A 144 -72.25 -24.47 12.43
N GLY A 145 -71.67 -25.50 13.05
CA GLY A 145 -70.74 -26.43 12.43
C GLY A 145 -71.43 -27.43 11.52
N THR A 146 -71.12 -27.38 10.23
CA THR A 146 -71.37 -28.45 9.25
C THR A 146 -70.04 -28.87 8.60
N LEU A 147 -69.92 -30.11 8.12
CA LEU A 147 -68.70 -30.54 7.40
C LEU A 147 -68.43 -29.69 6.14
N ALA A 148 -69.48 -29.15 5.52
CA ALA A 148 -69.36 -28.22 4.41
C ALA A 148 -68.66 -26.90 4.83
N ASN A 149 -69.04 -26.32 5.96
CA ASN A 149 -68.40 -25.11 6.51
C ASN A 149 -66.94 -25.36 6.91
N LEU A 150 -66.61 -26.56 7.42
CA LEU A 150 -65.22 -26.93 7.70
C LEU A 150 -64.37 -27.07 6.42
N TRP A 151 -64.93 -27.65 5.35
CA TRP A 151 -64.24 -27.73 4.06
C TRP A 151 -64.06 -26.35 3.40
N ALA A 152 -65.03 -25.44 3.57
CA ALA A 152 -64.91 -24.04 3.17
C ALA A 152 -63.80 -23.31 3.95
N ALA A 153 -63.73 -23.47 5.28
CA ALA A 153 -62.70 -22.85 6.11
C ALA A 153 -61.28 -23.35 5.77
N VAL A 154 -61.11 -24.65 5.50
CA VAL A 154 -59.83 -25.23 5.07
C VAL A 154 -59.42 -24.74 3.67
N SER A 155 -60.37 -24.59 2.73
CA SER A 155 -60.06 -24.07 1.39
C SER A 155 -59.79 -22.55 1.36
N GLU A 156 -60.35 -21.77 2.29
CA GLU A 156 -59.95 -20.37 2.52
C GLU A 156 -58.53 -20.23 3.11
N LEU A 157 -58.08 -21.23 3.87
CA LEU A 157 -56.72 -21.29 4.44
C LEU A 157 -55.68 -21.66 3.37
N ILE A 158 -56.02 -22.58 2.45
CA ILE A 158 -55.16 -22.96 1.30
C ILE A 158 -55.35 -21.98 0.13
N ARG A 159 -55.05 -20.69 0.38
CA ARG A 159 -54.89 -19.71 -0.69
C ARG A 159 -53.54 -19.91 -1.37
N PHE A 160 -53.55 -20.47 -2.59
CA PHE A 160 -52.43 -20.39 -3.53
C PHE A 160 -52.19 -18.93 -3.97
N ARG A 161 -51.59 -18.12 -3.10
CA ARG A 161 -51.02 -16.83 -3.46
C ARG A 161 -49.86 -17.11 -4.41
N ARG A 162 -50.01 -16.76 -5.69
CA ARG A 162 -48.85 -16.56 -6.56
C ARG A 162 -48.04 -15.40 -5.99
N LEU A 163 -46.74 -15.64 -5.87
CA LEU A 163 -45.76 -14.60 -5.61
C LEU A 163 -45.44 -13.95 -6.96
N ASP A 164 -46.37 -13.12 -7.43
CA ASP A 164 -46.22 -12.35 -8.68
C ASP A 164 -45.32 -11.12 -8.50
N THR A 165 -44.86 -10.86 -7.26
CA THR A 165 -43.55 -10.27 -6.96
C THR A 165 -42.61 -11.40 -6.56
N PRO A 166 -41.31 -11.38 -6.93
CA PRO A 166 -40.35 -12.32 -6.34
C PRO A 166 -40.43 -12.23 -4.81
N ALA A 167 -40.27 -13.36 -4.13
CA ALA A 167 -40.09 -13.32 -2.69
C ALA A 167 -38.72 -12.67 -2.42
N GLU A 168 -38.72 -11.38 -2.10
CA GLU A 168 -37.58 -10.70 -1.48
C GLU A 168 -37.30 -11.45 -0.17
N ALA A 169 -36.33 -12.36 -0.23
CA ALA A 169 -36.23 -13.41 0.76
C ALA A 169 -35.85 -12.84 2.14
N LEU A 170 -36.37 -13.48 3.20
CA LEU A 170 -35.64 -13.53 4.45
C LEU A 170 -34.27 -14.13 4.12
N LEU A 171 -33.23 -13.30 4.04
CA LEU A 171 -31.88 -13.75 3.70
C LEU A 171 -31.54 -14.95 4.58
N LEU A 172 -31.30 -16.10 3.96
CA LEU A 172 -30.95 -17.32 4.68
C LEU A 172 -29.66 -17.03 5.50
N PRO A 173 -29.40 -17.75 6.60
CA PRO A 173 -28.17 -17.56 7.38
C PRO A 173 -26.89 -17.63 6.52
N GLU A 174 -26.95 -18.41 5.44
CA GLU A 174 -25.95 -18.51 4.38
C GLU A 174 -25.80 -17.21 3.56
N GLU A 175 -26.90 -16.57 3.17
CA GLU A 175 -26.93 -15.35 2.34
C GLU A 175 -26.47 -14.11 3.11
N ALA A 176 -26.76 -14.03 4.42
CA ALA A 176 -26.22 -13.00 5.29
C ALA A 176 -24.68 -13.10 5.42
N LEU A 177 -24.13 -14.32 5.53
CA LEU A 177 -22.70 -14.58 5.54
C LEU A 177 -22.04 -14.21 4.19
N TYR A 178 -22.71 -14.47 3.07
CA TYR A 178 -22.23 -14.02 1.75
C TYR A 178 -22.20 -12.48 1.63
N LEU A 179 -23.15 -11.75 2.24
CA LEU A 179 -23.12 -10.29 2.28
C LEU A 179 -21.92 -9.76 3.07
N GLU A 180 -21.66 -10.27 4.28
CA GLU A 180 -20.48 -9.89 5.08
C GLU A 180 -19.18 -10.18 4.31
N LEU A 181 -19.04 -11.38 3.75
CA LEU A 181 -17.83 -11.81 3.04
C LEU A 181 -17.50 -10.93 1.82
N ASN A 182 -18.52 -10.52 1.05
CA ASN A 182 -18.33 -9.63 -0.10
C ASN A 182 -17.96 -8.20 0.34
N LEU A 183 -18.64 -7.65 1.35
CA LEU A 183 -18.29 -6.33 1.90
C LEU A 183 -16.85 -6.32 2.47
N ARG A 184 -16.48 -7.39 3.18
CA ARG A 184 -15.13 -7.59 3.70
C ARG A 184 -14.10 -7.64 2.56
N LEU A 185 -14.34 -8.42 1.51
CA LEU A 185 -13.47 -8.50 0.34
C LEU A 185 -13.32 -7.15 -0.39
N MET A 186 -14.38 -6.35 -0.47
CA MET A 186 -14.32 -4.99 -1.04
C MET A 186 -13.46 -4.05 -0.18
N LEU A 187 -13.57 -4.13 1.16
CA LEU A 187 -12.72 -3.35 2.07
C LEU A 187 -11.25 -3.79 2.03
N GLU A 188 -10.96 -5.09 1.97
CA GLU A 188 -9.59 -5.61 1.77
C GLU A 188 -9.01 -5.12 0.43
N ARG A 189 -9.82 -5.11 -0.65
CA ARG A 189 -9.43 -4.55 -1.97
C ARG A 189 -9.15 -3.05 -1.88
N ALA A 190 -9.96 -2.30 -1.14
CA ALA A 190 -9.73 -0.87 -0.88
C ALA A 190 -8.47 -0.62 -0.03
N GLN A 191 -8.21 -1.44 0.99
CA GLN A 191 -7.01 -1.36 1.83
C GLN A 191 -5.73 -1.60 1.02
N LEU A 192 -5.71 -2.63 0.16
CA LEU A 192 -4.59 -2.89 -0.74
C LEU A 192 -4.39 -1.76 -1.77
N ALA A 193 -5.48 -1.23 -2.34
CA ALA A 193 -5.42 -0.11 -3.27
C ALA A 193 -4.91 1.18 -2.59
N ALA A 194 -5.33 1.46 -1.35
CA ALA A 194 -4.86 2.59 -0.54
C ALA A 194 -3.34 2.51 -0.30
N LEU A 195 -2.84 1.36 0.15
CA LEU A 195 -1.41 1.11 0.38
C LEU A 195 -0.55 1.26 -0.88
N ARG A 196 -1.14 1.05 -2.07
CA ARG A 196 -0.47 1.17 -3.38
C ARG A 196 -0.77 2.46 -4.14
N ARG A 197 -1.63 3.34 -3.60
CA ARG A 197 -2.14 4.55 -4.26
C ARG A 197 -2.89 4.30 -5.58
N GLU A 198 -3.53 3.13 -5.71
CA GLU A 198 -4.29 2.71 -6.89
C GLU A 198 -5.71 3.35 -6.90
N GLN A 199 -5.80 4.68 -7.05
CA GLN A 199 -7.06 5.46 -6.95
C GLN A 199 -8.28 4.82 -7.65
N PRO A 200 -8.23 4.37 -8.92
CA PRO A 200 -9.41 3.83 -9.59
C PRO A 200 -9.92 2.52 -8.97
N ILE A 201 -9.02 1.73 -8.36
CA ILE A 201 -9.36 0.49 -7.67
C ILE A 201 -9.90 0.82 -6.28
N TYR A 202 -9.36 1.85 -5.61
CA TYR A 202 -9.91 2.37 -4.36
C TYR A 202 -11.34 2.88 -4.53
N ASP A 203 -11.56 3.83 -5.44
CA ASP A 203 -12.85 4.48 -5.70
C ASP A 203 -13.94 3.46 -6.02
N SER A 204 -13.65 2.50 -6.92
CA SER A 204 -14.58 1.44 -7.29
C SER A 204 -14.89 0.50 -6.11
N SER A 205 -13.91 0.16 -5.28
CA SER A 205 -14.12 -0.69 -4.09
C SER A 205 -15.04 -0.02 -3.06
N ILE A 206 -14.82 1.27 -2.78
CA ILE A 206 -15.66 2.03 -1.85
C ILE A 206 -17.06 2.28 -2.44
N ALA A 207 -17.17 2.56 -3.75
CA ALA A 207 -18.46 2.72 -4.42
C ALA A 207 -19.28 1.42 -4.43
N GLU A 208 -18.66 0.27 -4.72
CA GLU A 208 -19.29 -1.05 -4.65
C GLU A 208 -19.79 -1.36 -3.23
N ALA A 209 -18.93 -1.19 -2.22
CA ALA A 209 -19.30 -1.42 -0.83
C ALA A 209 -20.47 -0.53 -0.38
N ARG A 210 -20.44 0.77 -0.70
CA ARG A 210 -21.53 1.70 -0.39
C ARG A 210 -22.84 1.33 -1.09
N ALA A 211 -22.78 0.89 -2.35
CA ALA A 211 -23.95 0.45 -3.09
C ALA A 211 -24.56 -0.84 -2.51
N TRP A 212 -23.73 -1.78 -2.04
CA TRP A 212 -24.19 -3.01 -1.38
C TRP A 212 -24.80 -2.72 0.01
N VAL A 213 -24.14 -1.90 0.83
CA VAL A 213 -24.67 -1.44 2.13
C VAL A 213 -26.05 -0.78 1.96
N ALA A 214 -26.18 0.18 1.04
CA ALA A 214 -27.44 0.88 0.79
C ALA A 214 -28.56 -0.01 0.23
N ARG A 215 -28.21 -1.11 -0.44
CA ARG A 215 -29.17 -2.03 -1.09
C ARG A 215 -29.68 -3.14 -0.17
N TYR A 216 -28.80 -3.75 0.62
CA TYR A 216 -29.12 -5.01 1.32
C TYR A 216 -29.29 -4.90 2.84
N LEU A 217 -28.81 -3.80 3.45
CA LEU A 217 -28.87 -3.60 4.90
C LEU A 217 -30.05 -2.69 5.31
N ASP A 218 -30.32 -2.63 6.61
CA ASP A 218 -31.37 -1.79 7.19
C ASP A 218 -30.79 -0.41 7.60
N PRO A 219 -31.19 0.71 6.99
CA PRO A 219 -30.68 2.04 7.36
C PRO A 219 -31.15 2.51 8.74
N THR A 220 -32.03 1.76 9.43
CA THR A 220 -32.44 2.06 10.81
C THR A 220 -31.52 1.42 11.86
N ASP A 221 -30.65 0.48 11.49
CA ASP A 221 -29.70 -0.14 12.41
C ASP A 221 -28.45 0.75 12.62
N ALA A 222 -28.07 0.96 13.88
CA ALA A 222 -26.98 1.85 14.26
C ALA A 222 -25.59 1.37 13.77
N SER A 223 -25.38 0.06 13.56
CA SER A 223 -24.14 -0.46 12.96
C SER A 223 -24.11 -0.19 11.45
N VAL A 224 -25.26 -0.30 10.77
CA VAL A 224 -25.37 0.06 9.34
C VAL A 224 -25.14 1.55 9.13
N GLN A 225 -25.61 2.41 10.04
CA GLN A 225 -25.35 3.85 10.02
C GLN A 225 -23.85 4.14 10.19
N ARG A 226 -23.18 3.59 11.21
CA ARG A 226 -21.73 3.75 11.42
C ARG A 226 -20.90 3.33 10.21
N VAL A 227 -21.19 2.16 9.64
CA VAL A 227 -20.52 1.67 8.41
C VAL A 227 -20.79 2.59 7.22
N SER A 228 -22.01 3.10 7.06
CA SER A 228 -22.38 4.04 5.98
C SER A 228 -21.66 5.38 6.10
N GLU A 229 -21.56 5.92 7.32
CA GLU A 229 -20.86 7.18 7.63
C GLU A 229 -19.35 7.03 7.44
N GLY A 230 -18.75 5.96 7.95
CA GLY A 230 -17.33 5.66 7.75
C GLY A 230 -16.98 5.51 6.27
N LEU A 231 -17.77 4.74 5.52
CA LEU A 231 -17.61 4.61 4.07
C LEU A 231 -17.78 5.94 3.32
N ALA A 232 -18.66 6.83 3.78
CA ALA A 232 -18.83 8.16 3.21
C ALA A 232 -17.68 9.12 3.55
N ALA A 233 -17.08 8.99 4.74
CA ALA A 233 -15.94 9.80 5.19
C ALA A 233 -14.63 9.44 4.47
N VAL A 234 -14.43 8.16 4.11
CA VAL A 234 -13.24 7.72 3.37
C VAL A 234 -13.38 7.86 1.84
N ALA A 235 -14.59 7.84 1.30
CA ALA A 235 -14.84 7.97 -0.14
C ALA A 235 -14.18 9.16 -0.88
N PRO A 236 -14.01 10.37 -0.30
CA PRO A 236 -13.36 11.50 -0.96
C PRO A 236 -11.83 11.56 -0.77
N MET A 237 -11.18 10.48 -0.31
CA MET A 237 -9.72 10.47 -0.08
C MET A 237 -8.91 10.36 -1.39
N GLU A 238 -8.12 11.39 -1.69
CA GLU A 238 -7.14 11.37 -2.79
C GLU A 238 -5.83 10.69 -2.34
N LEU A 239 -5.61 9.46 -2.81
CA LEU A 239 -4.37 8.70 -2.63
C LEU A 239 -3.23 9.19 -3.54
N ALA A 240 -3.59 9.77 -4.68
CA ALA A 240 -2.73 9.95 -5.85
C ALA A 240 -2.54 11.43 -6.23
N ALA A 241 -1.94 12.20 -5.33
CA ALA A 241 -1.48 13.56 -5.59
C ALA A 241 -0.68 13.68 -6.93
N PRO A 242 -0.70 14.84 -7.60
CA PRO A 242 0.12 15.08 -8.79
C PRO A 242 1.61 14.96 -8.43
N LEU A 243 2.32 14.10 -9.16
CA LEU A 243 3.73 13.79 -8.89
C LEU A 243 4.62 14.89 -9.49
N PRO A 244 5.71 15.31 -8.81
CA PRO A 244 6.66 16.27 -9.35
C PRO A 244 7.46 15.66 -10.52
N ASP A 245 8.11 16.52 -11.30
CA ASP A 245 9.17 16.07 -12.20
C ASP A 245 10.48 15.86 -11.41
N LEU A 246 11.25 14.82 -11.76
CA LEU A 246 12.56 14.49 -11.21
C LEU A 246 13.66 14.47 -12.30
N SER A 247 13.39 15.10 -13.45
CA SER A 247 14.31 15.09 -14.59
C SER A 247 15.52 16.01 -14.40
N ALA A 248 15.46 17.00 -13.50
CA ALA A 248 16.44 18.08 -13.39
C ALA A 248 17.83 17.59 -12.97
N SER A 249 17.92 16.69 -12.00
CA SER A 249 19.19 16.07 -11.57
C SER A 249 19.83 15.27 -12.70
N LEU A 250 19.04 14.48 -13.43
CA LEU A 250 19.51 13.66 -14.56
C LEU A 250 19.98 14.52 -15.74
N VAL A 251 19.20 15.53 -16.13
CA VAL A 251 19.54 16.46 -17.23
C VAL A 251 20.81 17.25 -16.90
N THR A 252 20.96 17.72 -15.66
CA THR A 252 22.16 18.44 -15.21
C THR A 252 23.39 17.53 -15.13
N LEU A 253 23.22 16.24 -14.77
CA LEU A 253 24.29 15.25 -14.85
C LEU A 253 24.72 14.98 -16.30
N ASP A 254 23.76 14.78 -17.21
CA ASP A 254 24.04 14.53 -18.62
C ASP A 254 24.69 15.74 -19.30
N ALA A 255 24.29 16.97 -18.95
CA ALA A 255 24.96 18.19 -19.38
C ALA A 255 26.40 18.30 -18.85
N ALA A 256 26.62 18.00 -17.56
CA ALA A 256 27.97 18.02 -16.97
C ALA A 256 28.92 16.98 -17.58
N LEU A 257 28.38 15.83 -18.02
CA LEU A 257 29.15 14.78 -18.70
C LEU A 257 29.36 15.07 -20.19
N GLY A 258 28.40 15.71 -20.86
CA GLY A 258 28.53 16.15 -22.26
C GLY A 258 29.41 17.38 -22.45
N ALA A 259 29.68 18.15 -21.39
CA ALA A 259 30.57 19.31 -21.38
C ALA A 259 32.04 18.98 -21.03
N ALA A 260 32.39 17.69 -20.85
CA ALA A 260 33.76 17.26 -20.66
C ALA A 260 34.54 17.30 -22.01
N PRO A 261 35.75 17.90 -22.05
CA PRO A 261 36.55 18.03 -23.28
C PRO A 261 37.38 16.77 -23.61
#